data_AF-A0A534Y8J2-F1
#
_entry.id   AF-A0A534Y8J2-F1
#
_cell.length_a   1.000
_cell.length_b   1.000
_cell.length_c   1.000
_cell.angle_alpha   90.00
_cell.angle_beta   90.00
_cell.angle_gamma   90.00
#
_symmetry.space_group_name_H-M   'P 1'
#
loop_
_entity.id
_entity.type
_entity.pdbx_description
1 polymer ?
#
loop_
_entity_poly.entity_id
_entity_poly.type
_entity_poly.pdbx_seq_one_letter_code
_entity_poly.pdbx_strand_id
1 'polypeptide(L)'
;MAGDFVQKFKAKYGGRNPEWYQALGYETARTLFTAIEKAGSLDREKVRQTLAQLKIPSILPGGELDFPAKFGQQVHAPFVVQQNMPDGKSPIIAPPDSALAKGIAPNPSCAKSASK
;
A
#
# COMPACT_ATOMS: atom_id res chain seq x y z
N MET A 1 -11.79 0.32 5.44
CA MET A 1 -10.49 -0.40 5.54
C MET A 1 -9.27 0.52 5.59
N ALA A 2 -8.81 1.11 4.48
CA ALA A 2 -7.62 1.98 4.51
C ALA A 2 -7.82 3.25 5.37
N GLY A 3 -8.98 3.89 5.28
CA GLY A 3 -9.35 5.01 6.17
C GLY A 3 -9.34 4.62 7.66
N ASP A 4 -9.87 3.44 8.00
CA ASP A 4 -9.87 2.94 9.38
C ASP A 4 -8.46 2.69 9.90
N PHE A 5 -7.57 2.16 9.04
CA PHE A 5 -6.15 2.02 9.38
C PHE A 5 -5.53 3.38 9.71
N VAL A 6 -5.75 4.40 8.89
CA VAL A 6 -5.24 5.76 9.14
C VAL A 6 -5.77 6.31 10.46
N GLN A 7 -7.06 6.17 10.74
CA GLN A 7 -7.66 6.66 11.99
C GLN A 7 -7.09 5.94 13.22
N LYS A 8 -7.00 4.61 13.17
CA LYS A 8 -6.42 3.81 14.26
C LYS A 8 -4.93 4.09 14.47
N PHE A 9 -4.19 4.31 13.38
CA PHE A 9 -2.78 4.67 13.45
C PHE A 9 -2.60 6.03 14.15
N LYS A 10 -3.37 7.04 13.74
CA LYS A 10 -3.35 8.36 14.39
C LYS A 10 -3.68 8.28 15.87
N ALA A 11 -4.73 7.56 16.22
CA ALA A 11 -5.14 7.39 17.62
C ALA A 11 -4.03 6.74 18.46
N LYS A 12 -3.32 5.74 17.91
CA LYS A 12 -2.24 5.04 18.61
C LYS A 12 -0.94 5.84 18.71
N TYR A 13 -0.62 6.64 17.69
CA TYR A 13 0.68 7.31 17.55
C TYR A 13 0.59 8.84 17.64
N GLY A 14 -0.28 9.35 18.51
CA GLY A 14 -0.31 10.78 18.87
C GLY A 14 -0.69 11.71 17.73
N GLY A 15 -1.61 11.30 16.85
CA GLY A 15 -2.09 12.11 15.73
C GLY A 15 -1.20 12.06 14.48
N ARG A 16 -0.06 11.35 14.52
CA ARG A 16 0.83 11.20 13.36
C ARG A 16 0.14 10.46 12.21
N ASN A 17 0.33 10.96 10.98
CA ASN A 17 -0.08 10.23 9.77
C ASN A 17 0.83 9.00 9.54
N PRO A 18 0.28 7.83 9.16
CA PRO A 18 1.11 6.75 8.66
C PRO A 18 1.72 7.13 7.30
N GLU A 19 2.94 6.67 7.07
CA GLU A 19 3.53 6.64 5.73
C GLU A 19 3.27 5.27 5.09
N TRP A 20 3.62 5.14 3.80
CA TRP A 20 3.39 3.91 3.04
C TRP A 20 4.05 2.67 3.66
N TYR A 21 5.22 2.81 4.28
CA TYR A 21 5.95 1.68 4.86
C TYR A 21 5.30 1.13 6.15
N GLN A 22 4.56 1.93 6.93
CA GLN A 22 3.80 1.39 8.07
C GLN A 22 2.58 0.59 7.60
N ALA A 23 1.96 0.98 6.49
CA ALA A 23 0.86 0.21 5.89
C ALA A 23 1.34 -1.17 5.45
N LEU A 24 2.54 -1.27 4.86
CA LEU A 24 3.14 -2.56 4.47
C LEU A 24 3.38 -3.48 5.67
N GLY A 25 3.95 -2.96 6.76
CA GLY A 25 4.20 -3.73 7.97
C GLY A 25 2.90 -4.25 8.61
N TYR A 26 1.88 -3.38 8.70
CA TYR A 26 0.56 -3.77 9.19
C TYR A 26 -0.07 -4.85 8.32
N GLU A 27 -0.07 -4.68 6.99
CA GLU A 27 -0.72 -5.61 6.07
C GLU A 27 -0.03 -6.97 6.07
N THR A 28 1.31 -6.99 6.19
CA THR A 28 2.09 -8.23 6.33
C THR A 28 1.67 -9.00 7.59
N ALA A 29 1.65 -8.32 8.74
CA ALA A 29 1.27 -8.96 10.01
C ALA A 29 -0.19 -9.46 9.97
N ARG A 30 -1.12 -8.61 9.53
CA ARG A 30 -2.54 -8.96 9.39
C ARG A 30 -2.72 -10.19 8.49
N THR A 31 -2.02 -10.23 7.37
CA THR A 31 -2.09 -11.34 6.40
C THR A 31 -1.59 -12.65 7.02
N LEU A 32 -0.45 -12.60 7.72
CA LEU A 32 0.12 -13.77 8.40
C LEU A 32 -0.81 -14.30 9.50
N PHE A 33 -1.34 -13.42 10.36
CA PHE A 33 -2.29 -13.82 11.39
C PHE A 33 -3.57 -14.42 10.79
N THR A 34 -4.10 -13.81 9.74
CA THR A 34 -5.27 -14.34 9.02
C THR A 34 -5.00 -15.75 8.48
N ALA A 35 -3.80 -16.00 7.95
CA ALA A 35 -3.43 -17.32 7.46
C ALA A 35 -3.27 -18.34 8.60
N ILE A 36 -2.68 -17.95 9.72
CA ILE A 36 -2.56 -18.80 10.92
C ILE A 36 -3.96 -19.19 11.44
N GLU A 37 -4.86 -18.22 11.57
CA GLU A 37 -6.23 -18.45 12.01
C GLU A 37 -6.98 -19.40 11.07
N LYS A 38 -6.85 -19.19 9.75
CA LYS A 38 -7.46 -20.06 8.73
C LYS A 38 -6.85 -21.46 8.70
N ALA A 39 -5.55 -21.59 8.94
CA ALA A 39 -4.89 -22.89 9.01
C ALA A 39 -5.25 -23.68 10.28
N GLY A 40 -5.71 -22.99 11.33
CA GLY A 40 -5.96 -23.59 12.64
C GLY A 40 -4.70 -24.21 13.26
N SER A 41 -3.52 -23.73 12.86
CA SER A 41 -2.24 -24.35 13.19
C SER A 41 -1.09 -23.35 13.10
N LEU A 42 -0.03 -23.62 13.86
CA LEU A 42 1.27 -22.95 13.75
C LEU A 42 2.29 -23.77 12.94
N ASP A 43 1.87 -24.92 12.39
CA ASP A 43 2.74 -25.70 11.51
C ASP A 43 3.11 -24.89 10.25
N ARG A 44 4.42 -24.84 9.96
CA ARG A 44 4.96 -24.00 8.89
C ARG A 44 4.37 -24.35 7.54
N GLU A 45 4.27 -25.63 7.20
CA GLU A 45 3.78 -26.04 5.87
C GLU A 45 2.29 -25.77 5.72
N LYS A 46 1.49 -26.00 6.78
CA LYS A 46 0.06 -25.65 6.76
C LYS A 46 -0.15 -24.16 6.56
N VAL A 47 0.54 -23.31 7.33
CA VAL A 47 0.41 -21.84 7.20
C VAL A 47 0.87 -21.37 5.82
N ARG A 48 1.98 -21.91 5.30
CA ARG A 48 2.48 -21.58 3.96
C ARG A 48 1.49 -21.98 2.86
N GLN A 49 0.88 -23.16 2.96
CA GLN A 49 -0.16 -23.61 2.03
C GLN A 49 -1.40 -22.70 2.09
N THR A 50 -1.82 -22.31 3.29
CA THR A 50 -2.93 -21.36 3.46
C THR A 50 -2.61 -19.99 2.87
N LEU A 51 -1.39 -19.45 3.10
CA LEU A 51 -0.93 -18.20 2.46
C LEU A 51 -0.98 -18.28 0.94
N ALA A 52 -0.51 -19.38 0.36
CA ALA A 52 -0.49 -19.58 -1.09
C ALA A 52 -1.89 -19.57 -1.74
N GLN A 53 -2.94 -19.84 -0.96
CA GLN A 53 -4.34 -19.85 -1.41
C GLN A 53 -5.12 -18.62 -0.91
N LEU A 54 -4.48 -17.75 -0.14
CA LEU A 54 -5.13 -16.64 0.53
C LEU A 54 -5.51 -15.56 -0.48
N LYS A 55 -6.74 -15.10 -0.39
CA LYS A 55 -7.27 -13.94 -1.12
C LYS A 55 -8.17 -13.15 -0.17
N ILE A 56 -7.76 -11.94 0.17
CA ILE A 56 -8.45 -11.09 1.16
C ILE A 56 -8.48 -9.63 0.70
N PRO A 57 -9.45 -8.82 1.18
CA PRO A 57 -9.40 -7.38 0.97
C PRO A 57 -8.13 -6.77 1.55
N SER A 58 -7.54 -5.84 0.81
CA SER A 58 -6.28 -5.17 1.13
C SER A 58 -6.47 -3.70 1.49
N ILE A 59 -5.60 -3.17 2.36
CA ILE A 59 -5.50 -1.72 2.57
C ILE A 59 -4.58 -1.03 1.56
N LEU A 60 -3.81 -1.81 0.79
CA LEU A 60 -2.89 -1.32 -0.22
C LEU A 60 -3.65 -1.00 -1.53
N PRO A 61 -3.04 -0.24 -2.46
CA PRO A 61 -3.61 0.01 -3.78
C PRO A 61 -4.05 -1.29 -4.48
N GLY A 62 -5.12 -1.22 -5.28
CA GLY A 62 -5.74 -2.39 -5.90
C GLY A 62 -6.75 -3.13 -5.01
N GLY A 63 -6.79 -2.88 -3.69
CA GLY A 63 -7.89 -3.28 -2.80
C GLY A 63 -8.00 -4.78 -2.48
N GLU A 64 -7.14 -5.61 -3.06
CA GLU A 64 -7.07 -7.05 -2.84
C GLU A 64 -5.63 -7.51 -2.62
N LEU A 65 -5.46 -8.52 -1.79
CA LEU A 65 -4.18 -9.19 -1.54
C LEU A 65 -4.32 -10.67 -1.85
N ASP A 66 -3.43 -11.15 -2.72
CA ASP A 66 -3.24 -12.55 -3.07
C ASP A 66 -1.75 -12.86 -3.32
N PHE A 67 -1.42 -14.16 -3.41
CA PHE A 67 -0.05 -14.65 -3.64
C PHE A 67 0.03 -15.54 -4.90
N PRO A 68 -0.13 -14.96 -6.10
CA PRO A 68 -0.20 -15.72 -7.34
C PRO A 68 1.08 -16.50 -7.63
N ALA A 69 0.95 -17.81 -7.86
CA ALA A 69 2.07 -18.71 -8.14
C ALA A 69 2.87 -18.30 -9.40
N LYS A 70 2.19 -17.75 -10.42
CA LYS A 70 2.82 -17.25 -11.66
C LYS A 70 3.83 -16.12 -11.42
N PHE A 71 3.75 -15.44 -10.27
CA PHE A 71 4.68 -14.39 -9.86
C PHE A 71 5.53 -14.82 -8.67
N GLY A 72 5.78 -16.13 -8.53
CA GLY A 72 6.63 -16.66 -7.44
C GLY A 72 6.03 -16.46 -6.05
N GLN A 73 4.70 -16.38 -5.94
CA GLN A 73 4.00 -16.05 -4.70
C GLN A 73 4.36 -14.65 -4.18
N GLN A 74 4.62 -13.70 -5.09
CA GLN A 74 4.74 -12.29 -4.76
C GLN A 74 3.40 -11.58 -5.00
N VAL A 75 3.00 -10.72 -4.05
CA VAL A 75 1.84 -9.84 -4.20
C VAL A 75 2.08 -8.89 -5.38
N HIS A 76 1.09 -8.75 -6.26
CA HIS A 76 1.13 -7.81 -7.38
C HIS A 76 0.19 -6.62 -7.12
N ALA A 77 0.69 -5.64 -6.36
CA ALA A 77 -0.04 -4.41 -6.09
C ALA A 77 0.36 -3.28 -7.08
N PRO A 78 -0.57 -2.40 -7.49
CA PRO A 78 -0.25 -1.21 -8.27
C PRO A 78 0.73 -0.27 -7.56
N PHE A 79 1.63 0.35 -8.33
CA PHE A 79 2.47 1.43 -7.85
C PHE A 79 1.68 2.74 -7.76
N VAL A 80 1.79 3.41 -6.61
CA VAL A 80 1.28 4.76 -6.43
C VAL A 80 2.32 5.77 -6.91
N VAL A 81 1.90 6.70 -7.75
CA VAL A 81 2.73 7.81 -8.23
C VAL A 81 2.18 9.10 -7.66
N GLN A 82 3.03 9.86 -6.98
CA GLN A 82 2.74 11.22 -6.54
C GLN A 82 3.53 12.21 -7.39
N GLN A 83 2.92 13.36 -7.65
CA GLN A 83 3.58 14.44 -8.39
C GLN A 83 3.49 15.74 -7.59
N ASN A 84 4.64 16.40 -7.41
CA ASN A 84 4.69 17.76 -6.86
C ASN A 84 4.03 18.72 -7.85
N MET A 85 3.01 19.43 -7.39
CA MET A 85 2.20 20.35 -8.18
C MET A 85 2.61 21.82 -7.94
N PRO A 86 2.29 22.74 -8.87
CA PRO A 86 2.60 24.17 -8.70
C PRO A 86 1.95 24.82 -7.47
N ASP A 87 0.86 24.25 -6.95
CA ASP A 87 0.19 24.71 -5.72
C ASP A 87 0.88 24.22 -4.43
N GLY A 88 2.03 23.55 -4.56
CA GLY A 88 2.80 23.01 -3.44
C GLY A 88 2.28 21.69 -2.88
N LYS A 89 1.21 21.11 -3.44
CA LYS A 89 0.70 19.79 -3.02
C LYS A 89 1.38 18.66 -3.80
N SER A 90 1.27 17.45 -3.26
CA SER A 90 1.77 16.22 -3.91
C SER A 90 0.67 15.15 -3.97
N PRO A 91 -0.41 15.36 -4.75
CA PRO A 91 -1.49 14.39 -4.87
C PRO A 91 -1.02 13.10 -5.56
N ILE A 92 -1.76 12.02 -5.32
CA ILE A 92 -1.63 10.79 -6.10
C ILE A 92 -2.18 11.05 -7.50
N ILE A 93 -1.41 10.72 -8.54
CA ILE A 93 -1.80 10.86 -9.94
C ILE A 93 -2.00 9.53 -10.68
N ALA A 94 -1.52 8.43 -10.09
CA ALA A 94 -1.71 7.07 -10.59
C ALA A 94 -1.61 6.06 -9.42
N PRO A 95 -2.25 4.87 -9.50
CA PRO A 95 -3.12 4.39 -10.59
C PRO A 95 -4.48 5.13 -10.62
N PRO A 96 -5.27 5.02 -11.71
CA PRO A 96 -6.51 5.79 -11.89
C PRO A 96 -7.56 5.61 -10.78
N ASP A 97 -7.65 4.42 -10.22
CA ASP A 97 -8.56 4.06 -9.11
C ASP A 97 -8.17 4.71 -7.78
N SER A 98 -6.93 5.19 -7.65
CA SER A 98 -6.41 5.90 -6.47
C SER A 98 -6.02 7.35 -6.76
N ALA A 99 -6.20 7.83 -8.00
CA ALA A 99 -5.78 9.16 -8.42
C ALA A 99 -6.68 10.24 -7.83
N LEU A 100 -6.05 11.25 -7.22
CA LEU A 100 -6.70 12.44 -6.67
C LEU A 100 -6.56 13.67 -7.58
N ALA A 101 -5.64 13.60 -8.54
CA ALA A 101 -5.43 14.62 -9.55
C ALA A 101 -4.92 13.99 -10.86
N LYS A 102 -5.01 14.74 -11.96
CA LYS A 102 -4.31 14.37 -13.21
C LYS A 102 -2.85 14.81 -13.13
N GLY A 103 -1.95 14.00 -13.66
CA GLY A 103 -0.56 14.40 -13.84
C GLY A 103 -0.45 15.58 -14.80
N ILE A 104 0.47 16.50 -14.51
CA ILE A 104 0.78 17.67 -15.34
C ILE A 104 2.13 17.46 -16.01
N ALA A 105 2.26 17.80 -17.29
CA ALA A 105 3.54 17.74 -17.97
C ALA A 105 4.58 18.66 -17.26
N PRO A 106 5.86 18.25 -17.16
CA PRO A 106 6.90 19.12 -16.64
C PRO A 106 6.90 20.46 -17.39
N ASN A 107 6.93 21.57 -16.67
CA ASN A 107 7.04 22.89 -17.28
C ASN A 107 8.51 23.15 -17.68
N PRO A 108 8.87 23.15 -18.98
CA PRO A 108 10.25 23.35 -19.42
C PRO A 108 10.76 24.76 -19.11
N SER A 109 9.87 25.71 -18.83
CA SER A 109 10.18 27.10 -18.51
C SER A 109 10.36 27.34 -17.00
N CYS A 110 10.24 26.32 -16.14
CA CYS A 110 10.60 26.45 -14.73
C CYS A 110 12.07 26.86 -14.63
N ALA A 111 12.36 27.97 -13.95
CA ALA A 111 13.73 28.39 -13.69
C ALA A 111 14.47 27.22 -13.02
N LYS A 112 15.61 26.81 -13.60
CA LYS A 112 16.49 25.83 -12.94
C LYS A 112 16.79 26.41 -11.56
N SER A 113 16.28 25.77 -10.50
CA SER A 113 16.63 26.19 -9.14
C SER A 113 18.15 26.18 -9.07
N ALA A 114 18.76 27.35 -8.83
CA ALA A 114 20.20 27.45 -8.68
C ALA A 114 20.63 26.45 -7.61
N SER A 115 21.39 25.42 -8.00
CA SER A 115 22.01 24.49 -7.06
C SER A 115 22.78 25.31 -6.04
N LYS A 116 22.46 25.14 -4.75
CA LYS A 116 23.32 25.55 -3.65
C LYS A 116 24.46 24.56 -3.51
#